data_AF-A0A4R9EIV3-F1
#
_entry.id   AF-A0A4R9EIV3-F1
#
_cell.length_a   1.000
_cell.length_b   1.000
_cell.length_c   1.000
_cell.angle_alpha   90.00
_cell.angle_beta   90.00
_cell.angle_gamma   90.00
#
_symmetry.space_group_name_H-M   'P 1'
#
loop_
_entity.id
_entity.type
_entity.pdbx_description
1 polymer ?
#
loop_
_entity_poly.entity_id
_entity_poly.type
_entity_poly.pdbx_seq_one_letter_code
_entity_poly.pdbx_strand_id
1 'polypeptide(L)'
;MTAEERQRKIVRAARNSGSVDVTALATELGVAKETVRRDLRALEDHGLVRRTHGGAYPVESAGFETTLAFRTTMHVPEKRRIAAAAADLLGDAETVFVDEGFTPQLIAEALPEATKGRALTVVTASLATAGALAEAENMSVLLLGGRVRPGTLATVDHWTTRMLAGFVIDLAYIGANGISREHGLTTPDPAVSEVKAQAIRASRRTVFAGVHTKFGATSFCRFAQVGDLEAIVTSTQLPASEAHRYSLQGPQVIRV
;
A
#
# COMPACT_ATOMS: atom_id res chain seq x y z
N MET A 1 -12.11 -5.06 -33.99
CA MET A 1 -11.76 -4.31 -32.77
C MET A 1 -10.40 -3.68 -32.99
N THR A 2 -10.30 -2.36 -32.82
CA THR A 2 -9.03 -1.63 -32.98
C THR A 2 -8.09 -1.93 -31.80
N ALA A 3 -6.80 -1.57 -31.92
CA ALA A 3 -5.87 -1.70 -30.81
C ALA A 3 -6.29 -0.85 -29.60
N GLU A 4 -6.76 0.37 -29.83
CA GLU A 4 -7.20 1.28 -28.78
C GLU A 4 -8.44 0.77 -28.02
N GLU A 5 -9.45 0.27 -28.73
CA GLU A 5 -10.63 -0.35 -28.10
C GLU A 5 -10.25 -1.54 -27.23
N ARG A 6 -9.32 -2.37 -27.72
CA ARG A 6 -8.83 -3.54 -26.99
C ARG A 6 -8.07 -3.14 -25.74
N GLN A 7 -7.19 -2.16 -25.83
CA GLN A 7 -6.44 -1.61 -24.70
C GLN A 7 -7.37 -1.03 -23.63
N ARG A 8 -8.40 -0.26 -24.02
CA ARG A 8 -9.42 0.25 -23.08
C ARG A 8 -10.15 -0.88 -22.36
N LYS A 9 -10.51 -1.96 -23.06
CA LYS A 9 -11.13 -3.14 -22.44
C LYS A 9 -10.19 -3.83 -21.45
N ILE A 10 -8.91 -4.01 -21.81
CA ILE A 10 -7.90 -4.62 -20.93
C ILE A 10 -7.74 -3.81 -19.64
N VAL A 11 -7.63 -2.48 -19.73
CA VAL A 11 -7.52 -1.61 -18.54
C VAL A 11 -8.77 -1.73 -17.68
N ARG A 12 -9.97 -1.71 -18.28
CA ARG A 12 -11.23 -1.86 -17.53
C ARG A 12 -11.31 -3.20 -16.81
N ALA A 13 -10.92 -4.29 -17.49
CA ALA A 13 -10.86 -5.62 -16.88
C ALA A 13 -9.88 -5.65 -15.70
N ALA A 14 -8.67 -5.11 -15.88
CA ALA A 14 -7.68 -5.03 -14.80
C ALA A 14 -8.17 -4.20 -13.60
N ARG A 15 -8.86 -3.08 -13.84
CA ARG A 15 -9.42 -2.23 -12.78
C ARG A 15 -10.56 -2.90 -12.01
N ASN A 16 -11.39 -3.69 -12.70
CA ASN A 16 -12.54 -4.36 -12.09
C ASN A 16 -12.15 -5.64 -11.34
N SER A 17 -11.21 -6.41 -11.90
CA SER A 17 -10.80 -7.72 -11.37
C SER A 17 -9.52 -7.64 -10.52
N GLY A 18 -8.85 -6.49 -10.50
CA GLY A 18 -7.60 -6.26 -9.76
C GLY A 18 -6.37 -6.83 -10.44
N SER A 19 -6.54 -7.75 -11.39
CA SER A 19 -5.51 -8.25 -12.29
C SER A 19 -6.15 -8.81 -13.55
N VAL A 20 -5.33 -9.02 -14.57
CA VAL A 20 -5.68 -9.72 -15.80
C VAL A 20 -4.63 -10.76 -16.13
N ASP A 21 -5.05 -11.89 -16.71
CA ASP A 21 -4.17 -12.94 -17.24
C ASP A 21 -4.12 -12.87 -18.77
N VAL A 22 -2.93 -13.04 -19.34
CA VAL A 22 -2.70 -12.97 -20.79
C VAL A 22 -3.47 -14.06 -21.54
N THR A 23 -3.56 -15.27 -21.00
CA THR A 23 -4.27 -16.39 -21.63
C THR A 23 -5.77 -16.15 -21.58
N ALA A 24 -6.31 -15.72 -20.44
CA ALA A 24 -7.72 -15.38 -20.30
C ALA A 24 -8.13 -14.24 -21.26
N LEU A 25 -7.34 -13.16 -21.30
CA LEU A 25 -7.58 -12.04 -22.21
C LEU A 25 -7.50 -12.43 -23.68
N ALA A 26 -6.55 -13.29 -24.06
CA ALA A 26 -6.42 -13.76 -25.44
C ALA A 26 -7.69 -14.49 -25.89
N THR A 27 -8.24 -15.35 -25.04
CA THR A 27 -9.50 -16.07 -25.27
C THR A 27 -10.68 -15.11 -25.34
N GLU A 28 -10.83 -14.22 -24.35
CA GLU A 28 -11.96 -13.27 -24.27
C GLU A 28 -11.98 -12.30 -25.47
N LEU A 29 -10.82 -11.82 -25.90
CA LEU A 29 -10.69 -10.82 -26.96
C LEU A 29 -10.57 -11.43 -28.36
N GLY A 30 -10.44 -12.76 -28.46
CA GLY A 30 -10.28 -13.48 -29.74
C GLY A 30 -8.98 -13.13 -30.47
N VAL A 31 -7.87 -12.92 -29.76
CA VAL A 31 -6.57 -12.53 -30.33
C VAL A 31 -5.44 -13.44 -29.84
N ALA A 32 -4.31 -13.44 -30.55
CA ALA A 32 -3.11 -14.17 -30.12
C ALA A 32 -2.55 -13.61 -28.80
N LYS A 33 -1.93 -14.48 -27.98
CA LYS A 33 -1.25 -14.09 -26.73
C LYS A 33 -0.19 -13.00 -26.94
N GLU A 34 0.53 -13.04 -28.07
CA GLU A 34 1.52 -12.02 -28.41
C GLU A 34 0.91 -10.64 -28.66
N THR A 35 -0.32 -10.59 -29.19
CA THR A 35 -1.06 -9.33 -29.34
C THR A 35 -1.38 -8.74 -27.97
N VAL A 36 -1.91 -9.54 -27.04
CA VAL A 36 -2.17 -9.11 -25.65
C VAL A 36 -0.89 -8.65 -24.97
N ARG A 37 0.23 -9.39 -25.13
CA ARG A 37 1.53 -9.00 -24.57
C ARG A 37 2.02 -7.66 -25.11
N ARG A 38 1.81 -7.39 -26.40
CA ARG A 38 2.14 -6.09 -27.02
C ARG A 38 1.26 -4.96 -26.49
N ASP A 39 -0.04 -5.19 -26.33
CA ASP A 39 -0.96 -4.20 -25.74
C ASP A 39 -0.61 -3.90 -24.28
N LEU A 40 -0.31 -4.94 -23.50
CA LEU A 40 0.12 -4.77 -22.10
C LEU A 40 1.44 -4.02 -21.99
N ARG A 41 2.38 -4.19 -22.94
CA ARG A 41 3.60 -3.39 -23.00
C ARG A 41 3.28 -1.93 -23.22
N ALA A 42 2.48 -1.63 -24.26
CA ALA A 42 2.05 -0.26 -24.52
C ALA A 42 1.33 0.35 -23.31
N LEU A 43 0.42 -0.38 -22.67
CA LEU A 43 -0.29 0.09 -21.47
C LEU A 43 0.63 0.32 -20.27
N GLU A 44 1.68 -0.49 -20.12
CA GLU A 44 2.72 -0.29 -19.09
C GLU A 44 3.58 0.95 -19.37
N ASP A 45 3.96 1.18 -20.63
CA ASP A 45 4.69 2.38 -21.04
C ASP A 45 3.89 3.67 -20.77
N HIS A 46 2.56 3.60 -20.83
CA HIS A 46 1.65 4.68 -20.47
C HIS A 46 1.30 4.72 -18.97
N GLY A 47 1.88 3.84 -18.14
CA GLY A 47 1.64 3.80 -16.69
C GLY A 47 0.21 3.41 -16.30
N LEU A 48 -0.54 2.72 -17.17
CA LEU A 48 -1.94 2.32 -16.90
C LEU A 48 -2.03 0.94 -16.22
N VAL A 49 -1.07 0.07 -16.51
CA VAL A 49 -0.96 -1.25 -15.91
C VAL A 49 0.50 -1.55 -15.59
N ARG A 50 0.74 -2.49 -14.69
CA ARG A 50 2.05 -3.05 -14.41
C ARG A 50 2.06 -4.50 -14.80
N ARG A 51 2.97 -4.90 -15.69
CA ARG A 51 3.04 -6.28 -16.16
C ARG A 51 3.67 -7.20 -15.12
N THR A 52 3.25 -8.45 -15.20
CA THR A 52 3.90 -9.59 -14.56
C THR A 52 4.16 -10.68 -15.59
N HIS A 53 4.78 -11.79 -15.19
CA HIS A 53 5.12 -12.88 -16.10
C HIS A 53 3.92 -13.45 -16.87
N GLY A 54 2.72 -13.44 -16.27
CA GLY A 54 1.51 -14.01 -16.85
C GLY A 54 0.40 -13.00 -17.17
N GLY A 55 0.55 -11.73 -16.78
CA GLY A 55 -0.58 -10.83 -16.70
C GLY A 55 -0.22 -9.38 -16.44
N ALA A 56 -1.17 -8.63 -15.89
CA ALA A 56 -0.93 -7.26 -15.43
C ALA A 56 -1.88 -6.85 -14.30
N TYR A 57 -1.45 -5.87 -13.51
CA TYR A 57 -2.23 -5.22 -12.45
C TYR A 57 -2.54 -3.78 -12.87
N PRO A 58 -3.70 -3.21 -12.50
CA PRO A 58 -3.95 -1.80 -12.76
C PRO A 58 -3.02 -0.92 -11.92
N VAL A 59 -2.49 0.14 -12.51
CA VAL A 59 -1.80 1.20 -11.77
C VAL A 59 -2.82 2.23 -11.31
N GLU A 60 -2.76 2.59 -10.03
CA GLU A 60 -3.64 3.61 -9.46
C GLU A 60 -3.11 5.01 -9.78
N SER A 61 -4.01 5.92 -10.10
CA SER A 61 -3.74 7.26 -10.61
C SER A 61 -4.72 8.26 -10.01
N ALA A 62 -4.53 9.56 -10.26
CA ALA A 62 -5.46 10.59 -9.79
C ALA A 62 -6.94 10.33 -10.17
N GLY A 63 -7.19 9.67 -11.31
CA GLY A 63 -8.54 9.33 -11.78
C GLY A 63 -9.01 7.90 -11.45
N PHE A 64 -8.21 7.09 -10.75
CA PHE A 64 -8.57 5.72 -10.39
C PHE A 64 -7.82 5.24 -9.14
N GLU A 65 -8.59 4.88 -8.12
CA GLU A 65 -8.12 4.25 -6.89
C GLU A 65 -9.01 3.02 -6.58
N THR A 66 -8.40 1.91 -6.14
CA THR A 66 -9.18 0.76 -5.66
C THR A 66 -9.70 1.00 -4.24
N THR A 67 -10.91 0.54 -3.96
CA THR A 67 -11.53 0.70 -2.64
C THR A 67 -10.91 -0.24 -1.60
N LEU A 68 -11.07 0.07 -0.31
CA LEU A 68 -10.68 -0.82 0.78
C LEU A 68 -11.41 -2.18 0.66
N ALA A 69 -12.71 -2.15 0.39
CA ALA A 69 -13.52 -3.36 0.19
C ALA A 69 -13.02 -4.25 -0.95
N PHE A 70 -12.45 -3.65 -2.01
CA PHE A 70 -11.80 -4.42 -3.06
C PHE A 70 -10.45 -4.97 -2.59
N ARG A 71 -9.65 -4.16 -1.89
CA ARG A 71 -8.32 -4.55 -1.41
C ARG A 71 -8.37 -5.68 -0.37
N THR A 72 -9.48 -5.85 0.36
CA THR A 72 -9.68 -6.91 1.36
C THR A 72 -9.86 -8.30 0.75
N THR A 73 -10.17 -8.41 -0.54
CA THR A 73 -10.32 -9.70 -1.24
C THR A 73 -9.04 -10.13 -1.97
N MET A 74 -8.10 -9.20 -2.17
CA MET A 74 -6.92 -9.40 -3.00
C MET A 74 -5.67 -9.73 -2.17
N HIS A 75 -4.94 -10.78 -2.56
CA HIS A 75 -3.64 -11.16 -1.96
C HIS A 75 -3.69 -11.36 -0.43
N VAL A 76 -4.81 -11.80 0.13
CA VAL A 76 -5.02 -11.85 1.60
C VAL A 76 -3.96 -12.68 2.33
N PRO A 77 -3.63 -13.93 1.91
CA PRO A 77 -2.62 -14.73 2.62
C PRO A 77 -1.22 -14.11 2.56
N GLU A 78 -0.89 -13.45 1.46
CA GLU A 78 0.37 -12.73 1.27
C GLU A 78 0.43 -11.50 2.19
N LYS A 79 -0.63 -10.71 2.24
CA LYS A 79 -0.72 -9.53 3.11
C LYS A 79 -0.69 -9.89 4.59
N ARG A 80 -1.28 -11.03 5.01
CA ARG A 80 -1.19 -11.51 6.39
C ARG A 80 0.24 -11.89 6.79
N ARG A 81 0.99 -12.56 5.92
CA ARG A 81 2.43 -12.84 6.17
C ARG A 81 3.25 -11.56 6.29
N ILE A 82 3.04 -10.61 5.37
CA ILE A 82 3.68 -9.29 5.44
C ILE A 82 3.31 -8.58 6.75
N ALA A 83 2.04 -8.62 7.14
CA ALA A 83 1.57 -7.94 8.34
C ALA A 83 2.18 -8.51 9.62
N ALA A 84 2.25 -9.84 9.75
CA ALA A 84 2.90 -10.50 10.88
C ALA A 84 4.39 -10.11 10.96
N ALA A 85 5.12 -10.21 9.86
CA ALA A 85 6.53 -9.85 9.82
C ALA A 85 6.80 -8.35 10.07
N ALA A 86 5.86 -7.47 9.70
CA ALA A 86 5.94 -6.06 10.05
C ALA A 86 5.67 -5.82 11.54
N ALA A 87 4.68 -6.52 12.12
CA ALA A 87 4.39 -6.42 13.55
C ALA A 87 5.56 -6.89 14.43
N ASP A 88 6.37 -7.85 13.97
CA ASP A 88 7.60 -8.28 14.63
C ASP A 88 8.67 -7.15 14.75
N LEU A 89 8.55 -6.08 13.96
CA LEU A 89 9.44 -4.91 14.01
C LEU A 89 9.02 -3.86 15.06
N LEU A 90 7.95 -4.12 15.81
CA LEU A 90 7.46 -3.24 16.87
C LEU A 90 8.59 -2.86 17.85
N GLY A 91 9.39 -3.85 18.27
CA GLY A 91 10.46 -3.65 19.25
C GLY A 91 9.91 -3.07 20.56
N ASP A 92 10.57 -2.04 21.08
CA ASP A 92 10.19 -1.35 22.32
C ASP A 92 9.25 -0.14 22.09
N ALA A 93 8.68 0.02 20.89
CA ALA A 93 7.78 1.13 20.59
C ALA A 93 6.54 1.13 21.51
N GLU A 94 6.21 2.29 22.07
CA GLU A 94 5.06 2.48 22.95
C GLU A 94 3.94 3.27 22.25
N THR A 95 4.31 3.96 21.17
CA THR A 95 3.40 4.70 20.30
C THR A 95 3.61 4.30 18.84
N VAL A 96 2.54 3.94 18.14
CA VAL A 96 2.58 3.62 16.72
C VAL A 96 1.59 4.42 15.91
N PHE A 97 1.97 4.80 14.70
CA PHE A 97 1.03 5.22 13.67
C PHE A 97 0.72 4.02 12.77
N VAL A 98 -0.56 3.72 12.57
CA VAL A 98 -0.99 2.74 11.58
C VAL A 98 -1.78 3.45 10.50
N ASP A 99 -1.24 3.39 9.28
CA ASP A 99 -1.80 4.04 8.11
C ASP A 99 -3.16 3.46 7.67
N GLU A 100 -3.79 4.12 6.70
CA GLU A 100 -4.97 3.60 6.03
C GLU A 100 -4.64 2.51 4.99
N GLY A 101 -5.61 1.63 4.77
CA GLY A 101 -5.53 0.54 3.80
C GLY A 101 -5.45 -0.84 4.44
N PHE A 102 -5.57 -1.86 3.61
CA PHE A 102 -5.77 -3.22 4.13
C PHE A 102 -4.50 -3.86 4.72
N THR A 103 -3.31 -3.60 4.15
CA THR A 103 -2.08 -4.14 4.75
C THR A 103 -1.77 -3.49 6.10
N PRO A 104 -1.83 -2.15 6.27
CA PRO A 104 -1.76 -1.52 7.60
C PRO A 104 -2.83 -2.01 8.58
N GLN A 105 -4.08 -2.19 8.14
CA GLN A 105 -5.13 -2.75 8.99
C GLN A 105 -4.76 -4.16 9.50
N LEU A 106 -4.23 -5.04 8.64
CA LEU A 106 -3.77 -6.37 9.06
C LEU A 106 -2.58 -6.31 10.01
N ILE A 107 -1.72 -5.29 9.92
CA ILE A 107 -0.64 -5.07 10.90
C ILE A 107 -1.26 -4.73 12.25
N ALA A 108 -2.19 -3.79 12.28
CA ALA A 108 -2.93 -3.46 13.50
C ALA A 108 -3.56 -4.70 14.14
N GLU A 109 -4.24 -5.54 13.38
CA GLU A 109 -4.82 -6.80 13.86
C GLU A 109 -3.78 -7.78 14.46
N ALA A 110 -2.50 -7.68 14.07
CA ALA A 110 -1.41 -8.51 14.58
C ALA A 110 -0.69 -7.88 15.80
N LEU A 111 -0.90 -6.59 16.09
CA LEU A 111 -0.23 -5.90 17.20
C LEU A 111 -0.56 -6.46 18.59
N PRO A 112 -1.78 -6.92 18.93
CA PRO A 112 -2.08 -7.42 20.27
C PRO A 112 -1.18 -8.59 20.70
N GLU A 113 -0.87 -9.48 19.76
CA GLU A 113 0.06 -10.59 20.00
C GLU A 113 1.51 -10.09 20.06
N ALA A 114 1.89 -9.15 19.18
CA ALA A 114 3.24 -8.61 19.12
C ALA A 114 3.64 -7.85 20.40
N THR A 115 2.70 -7.19 21.08
CA THR A 115 2.98 -6.46 22.32
C THR A 115 3.18 -7.39 23.53
N LYS A 116 2.77 -8.66 23.43
CA LYS A 116 2.82 -9.64 24.53
C LYS A 116 2.17 -9.12 25.82
N GLY A 117 1.07 -8.39 25.67
CA GLY A 117 0.32 -7.79 26.78
C GLY A 117 0.84 -6.43 27.28
N ARG A 118 1.91 -5.88 26.70
CA ARG A 118 2.30 -4.48 26.97
C ARG A 118 1.25 -3.50 26.42
N ALA A 119 1.05 -2.40 27.12
CA ALA A 119 0.23 -1.30 26.64
C ALA A 119 0.83 -0.67 25.39
N LEU A 120 0.00 -0.34 24.40
CA LEU A 120 0.41 0.32 23.17
C LEU A 120 -0.58 1.44 22.82
N THR A 121 -0.07 2.62 22.48
CA THR A 121 -0.90 3.69 21.91
C THR A 121 -0.86 3.63 20.40
N VAL A 122 -2.02 3.48 19.76
CA VAL A 122 -2.18 3.39 18.31
C VAL A 122 -2.85 4.66 17.78
N VAL A 123 -2.15 5.42 16.95
CA VAL A 123 -2.66 6.57 16.21
C VAL A 123 -3.03 6.12 14.80
N THR A 124 -4.23 6.42 14.33
CA THR A 124 -4.63 6.07 12.95
C THR A 124 -5.61 7.07 12.37
N ALA A 125 -5.53 7.29 11.05
CA ALA A 125 -6.56 7.99 10.29
C ALA A 125 -7.67 7.04 9.78
N SER A 126 -7.50 5.72 9.93
CA SER A 126 -8.43 4.74 9.37
C SER A 126 -9.54 4.37 10.34
N LEU A 127 -10.79 4.56 9.93
CA LEU A 127 -11.95 4.08 10.68
C LEU A 127 -11.95 2.56 10.84
N ALA A 128 -11.50 1.83 9.80
CA ALA A 128 -11.43 0.37 9.83
C ALA A 128 -10.40 -0.12 10.85
N THR A 129 -9.20 0.47 10.85
CA THR A 129 -8.16 0.16 11.83
C THR A 129 -8.59 0.53 13.25
N ALA A 130 -9.19 1.71 13.44
CA ALA A 130 -9.67 2.13 14.75
C ALA A 130 -10.76 1.19 15.29
N GLY A 131 -11.73 0.82 14.44
CA GLY A 131 -12.79 -0.11 14.80
C GLY A 131 -12.26 -1.51 15.15
N ALA A 132 -11.25 -2.01 14.42
CA ALA A 132 -10.65 -3.32 14.68
C ALA A 132 -9.91 -3.39 16.03
N LEU A 133 -9.43 -2.25 16.54
CA LEU A 133 -8.67 -2.17 17.79
C LEU A 133 -9.45 -1.58 18.96
N ALA A 134 -10.66 -1.07 18.75
CA ALA A 134 -11.40 -0.31 19.75
C ALA A 134 -11.70 -1.10 21.05
N GLU A 135 -11.81 -2.42 20.95
CA GLU A 135 -12.11 -3.31 22.08
C GLU A 135 -10.87 -4.01 22.64
N ALA A 136 -9.66 -3.71 22.13
CA ALA A 136 -8.43 -4.34 22.62
C ALA A 136 -8.01 -3.75 23.97
N GLU A 137 -8.03 -4.57 25.03
CA GLU A 137 -7.83 -4.13 26.42
C GLU A 137 -6.48 -3.42 26.67
N ASN A 138 -5.41 -3.85 25.99
CA ASN A 138 -4.06 -3.31 26.16
C ASN A 138 -3.72 -2.21 25.13
N MET A 139 -4.71 -1.61 24.47
CA MET A 139 -4.48 -0.59 23.45
C MET A 139 -5.25 0.69 23.72
N SER A 140 -4.54 1.81 23.63
CA SER A 140 -5.16 3.13 23.56
C SER A 140 -5.22 3.56 22.10
N VAL A 141 -6.43 3.67 21.54
CA VAL A 141 -6.62 4.00 20.13
C VAL A 141 -6.98 5.48 19.96
N LEU A 142 -6.11 6.24 19.30
CA LEU A 142 -6.34 7.62 18.91
C LEU A 142 -6.73 7.69 17.43
N LEU A 143 -8.03 7.84 17.16
CA LEU A 143 -8.54 8.09 15.82
C LEU A 143 -8.38 9.57 15.47
N LEU A 144 -7.63 9.85 14.41
CA LEU A 144 -7.47 11.20 13.91
C LEU A 144 -8.79 11.69 13.30
N GLY A 145 -9.22 12.90 13.69
CA GLY A 145 -10.38 13.55 13.10
C GLY A 145 -10.14 14.03 11.67
N GLY A 146 -11.17 14.51 10.99
CA GLY A 146 -11.10 15.08 9.63
C GLY A 146 -12.23 14.64 8.73
N ARG A 147 -12.14 15.00 7.45
CA ARG A 147 -13.14 14.57 6.46
C ARG A 147 -12.90 13.11 6.09
N VAL A 148 -13.93 12.27 6.19
CA VAL A 148 -13.84 10.86 5.81
C VAL A 148 -13.91 10.72 4.28
N ARG A 149 -12.91 10.06 3.68
CA ARG A 149 -12.92 9.75 2.25
C ARG A 149 -13.77 8.53 1.94
N PRO A 150 -14.69 8.59 0.95
CA PRO A 150 -15.31 7.38 0.43
C PRO A 150 -14.23 6.50 -0.22
N GLY A 151 -14.39 5.17 -0.13
CA GLY A 151 -13.46 4.21 -0.72
C GLY A 151 -12.46 3.63 0.27
N THR A 152 -11.65 4.45 0.94
CA THR A 152 -10.65 3.98 1.94
C THR A 152 -11.11 4.12 3.40
N LEU A 153 -12.16 4.92 3.65
CA LEU A 153 -12.69 5.19 5.00
C LEU A 153 -11.65 5.79 5.96
N ALA A 154 -10.72 6.60 5.44
CA ALA A 154 -9.80 7.36 6.26
C ALA A 154 -10.18 8.83 6.37
N THR A 155 -9.81 9.43 7.49
CA THR A 155 -9.87 10.87 7.70
C THR A 155 -8.69 11.56 7.03
N VAL A 156 -8.96 12.69 6.38
CA VAL A 156 -7.96 13.51 5.70
C VAL A 156 -8.19 15.00 5.92
N ASP A 157 -7.37 15.79 5.24
CA ASP A 157 -7.31 17.26 5.26
C ASP A 157 -6.70 17.81 6.56
N HIS A 158 -6.76 19.13 6.70
CA HIS A 158 -6.01 19.87 7.71
C HIS A 158 -6.32 19.48 9.17
N TRP A 159 -7.50 18.95 9.49
CA TRP A 159 -7.80 18.50 10.86
C TRP A 159 -6.96 17.27 11.22
N THR A 160 -6.88 16.31 10.29
CA THR A 160 -6.08 15.09 10.45
C THR A 160 -4.60 15.45 10.61
N THR A 161 -4.07 16.28 9.70
CA THR A 161 -2.65 16.63 9.71
C THR A 161 -2.28 17.51 10.90
N ARG A 162 -3.14 18.46 11.32
CA ARG A 162 -2.90 19.28 12.52
C ARG A 162 -2.89 18.48 13.80
N MET A 163 -3.82 17.52 13.95
CA MET A 163 -3.81 16.63 15.11
C MET A 163 -2.55 15.75 15.11
N LEU A 164 -2.21 15.16 13.96
CA LEU A 164 -1.04 14.31 13.81
C LEU A 164 0.28 15.06 14.08
N ALA A 165 0.37 16.33 13.71
CA ALA A 165 1.54 17.19 13.96
C ALA A 165 1.81 17.48 15.45
N GLY A 166 0.83 17.23 16.33
CA GLY A 166 1.00 17.38 17.78
C GLY A 166 1.67 16.18 18.45
N PHE A 167 1.90 15.08 17.73
CA PHE A 167 2.46 13.86 18.29
C PHE A 167 3.94 13.67 17.97
N VAL A 168 4.61 12.92 18.84
CA VAL A 168 5.92 12.32 18.58
C VAL A 168 5.74 10.82 18.72
N ILE A 169 5.86 10.10 17.61
CA ILE A 169 5.49 8.69 17.50
C ILE A 169 6.76 7.85 17.36
N ASP A 170 6.83 6.70 18.01
CA ASP A 170 8.02 5.84 17.93
C ASP A 170 8.15 5.17 16.57
N LEU A 171 7.05 4.63 16.05
CA LEU A 171 7.05 3.84 14.81
C LEU A 171 5.80 4.06 13.95
N ALA A 172 5.98 4.35 12.66
CA ALA A 172 4.91 4.37 11.68
C ALA A 172 4.93 3.13 10.78
N TYR A 173 3.78 2.45 10.66
CA TYR A 173 3.52 1.46 9.63
C TYR A 173 2.76 2.10 8.47
N ILE A 174 3.42 2.21 7.31
CA ILE A 174 2.92 2.94 6.14
C ILE A 174 2.64 1.99 4.97
N GLY A 175 1.51 2.19 4.30
CA GLY A 175 1.18 1.61 3.01
C GLY A 175 1.35 2.61 1.87
N ALA A 176 1.43 2.11 0.64
CA ALA A 176 1.52 2.95 -0.56
C ALA A 176 0.81 2.29 -1.75
N ASN A 177 0.39 3.13 -2.70
CA ASN A 177 -0.21 2.69 -3.95
C ASN A 177 0.87 2.36 -4.99
N GLY A 178 2.04 2.99 -4.87
CA GLY A 178 3.27 2.63 -5.58
C GLY A 178 4.53 3.01 -4.80
N ILE A 179 5.58 2.21 -4.96
CA ILE A 179 6.93 2.52 -4.49
C ILE A 179 7.90 2.32 -5.64
N SER A 180 8.72 3.31 -5.96
CA SER A 180 9.76 3.19 -6.98
C SER A 180 11.06 3.83 -6.53
N ARG A 181 12.20 3.35 -7.06
CA ARG A 181 13.52 3.88 -6.71
C ARG A 181 13.72 5.33 -7.16
N GLU A 182 12.98 5.75 -8.19
CA GLU A 182 13.03 7.09 -8.78
C GLU A 182 12.08 8.08 -8.09
N HIS A 183 10.84 7.67 -7.84
CA HIS A 183 9.80 8.57 -7.32
C HIS A 183 9.46 8.33 -5.84
N GLY A 184 10.09 7.37 -5.17
CA GLY A 184 9.80 7.05 -3.78
C GLY A 184 8.41 6.45 -3.60
N LEU A 185 7.76 6.76 -2.48
CA LEU A 185 6.43 6.26 -2.14
C LEU A 185 5.36 7.23 -2.63
N THR A 186 4.33 6.68 -3.28
CA THR A 186 3.30 7.45 -3.96
C THR A 186 1.89 6.93 -3.69
N THR A 187 0.92 7.85 -3.77
CA THR A 187 -0.51 7.62 -3.60
C THR A 187 -1.30 8.49 -4.60
N PRO A 188 -2.53 8.11 -5.01
CA PRO A 188 -3.27 8.86 -6.03
C PRO A 188 -3.88 10.16 -5.52
N ASP A 189 -4.12 10.27 -4.22
CA ASP A 189 -4.89 11.37 -3.62
C ASP A 189 -3.98 12.35 -2.84
N PRO A 190 -4.00 13.65 -3.15
CA PRO A 190 -3.18 14.64 -2.46
C PRO A 190 -3.44 14.76 -0.96
N ALA A 191 -4.69 14.62 -0.52
CA ALA A 191 -5.04 14.76 0.90
C ALA A 191 -4.51 13.56 1.71
N VAL A 192 -4.59 12.36 1.12
CA VAL A 192 -3.95 11.16 1.67
C VAL A 192 -2.43 11.31 1.70
N SER A 193 -1.84 11.85 0.62
CA SER A 193 -0.40 12.09 0.51
C SER A 193 0.11 12.98 1.65
N GLU A 194 -0.63 14.04 1.99
CA GLU A 194 -0.24 14.95 3.06
C GLU A 194 -0.31 14.27 4.44
N VAL A 195 -1.34 13.47 4.69
CA VAL A 195 -1.46 12.70 5.95
C VAL A 195 -0.29 11.73 6.11
N LYS A 196 0.05 10.97 5.06
CA LYS A 196 1.19 10.04 5.09
C LYS A 196 2.52 10.75 5.28
N ALA A 197 2.75 11.87 4.57
CA ALA A 197 3.95 12.67 4.75
C ALA A 197 4.08 13.20 6.19
N GLN A 198 2.96 13.65 6.77
CA GLN A 198 2.95 14.13 8.15
C GLN A 198 3.16 13.00 9.17
N ALA A 199 2.62 11.80 8.93
CA ALA A 199 2.86 10.63 9.77
C ALA A 199 4.35 10.31 9.83
N ILE A 200 5.02 10.27 8.67
CA ILE A 200 6.45 10.00 8.58
C ILE A 200 7.26 11.07 9.32
N ARG A 201 6.93 12.36 9.16
CA ARG A 201 7.59 13.45 9.89
C ARG A 201 7.41 13.39 11.40
N ALA A 202 6.26 12.92 11.87
CA ALA A 202 5.94 12.79 13.29
C ALA A 202 6.54 11.53 13.93
N SER A 203 7.07 10.60 13.12
CA SER A 203 7.58 9.30 13.59
C SER A 203 9.11 9.21 13.59
N ARG A 204 9.66 8.54 14.60
CA ARG A 204 11.11 8.30 14.72
C ARG A 204 11.59 7.21 13.76
N ARG A 205 10.76 6.18 13.58
CA ARG A 205 11.01 5.02 12.72
C ARG A 205 9.85 4.85 11.76
N THR A 206 10.13 4.45 10.52
CA THR A 206 9.09 4.20 9.52
C THR A 206 9.32 2.87 8.84
N VAL A 207 8.28 2.03 8.83
CA VAL A 207 8.24 0.73 8.16
C VAL A 207 7.21 0.79 7.05
N PHE A 208 7.65 0.56 5.81
CA PHE A 208 6.72 0.32 4.70
C PHE A 208 6.33 -1.15 4.66
N ALA A 209 5.04 -1.43 4.50
CA ALA A 209 4.52 -2.78 4.30
C ALA A 209 3.62 -2.85 3.06
N GLY A 210 3.98 -3.70 2.10
CA GLY A 210 3.22 -3.82 0.86
C GLY A 210 3.60 -5.02 0.01
N VAL A 211 2.64 -5.53 -0.74
CA VAL A 211 2.84 -6.63 -1.68
C VAL A 211 3.73 -6.22 -2.85
N HIS A 212 4.40 -7.19 -3.46
CA HIS A 212 5.34 -7.00 -4.58
C HIS A 212 4.78 -6.18 -5.76
N THR A 213 3.46 -6.18 -5.98
CA THR A 213 2.82 -5.42 -7.08
C THR A 213 2.92 -3.91 -6.94
N LYS A 214 3.25 -3.41 -5.74
CA LYS A 214 3.46 -1.97 -5.48
C LYS A 214 4.83 -1.46 -5.94
N PHE A 215 5.82 -2.36 -6.05
CA PHE A 215 7.19 -1.99 -6.39
C PHE A 215 7.31 -1.65 -7.86
N GLY A 216 8.05 -0.60 -8.20
CA GLY A 216 8.18 -0.02 -9.53
C GLY A 216 6.91 0.65 -10.07
N ALA A 217 5.82 0.71 -9.29
CA ALA A 217 4.64 1.49 -9.63
C ALA A 217 4.79 2.92 -9.10
N THR A 218 4.24 3.88 -9.83
CA THR A 218 4.22 5.29 -9.47
C THR A 218 2.80 5.81 -9.60
N SER A 219 2.34 6.57 -8.60
CA SER A 219 1.05 7.25 -8.61
C SER A 219 1.22 8.78 -8.58
N PHE A 220 0.12 9.51 -8.50
CA PHE A 220 0.10 10.95 -8.75
C PHE A 220 0.88 11.78 -7.73
N CYS A 221 0.78 11.46 -6.44
CA CYS A 221 1.37 12.25 -5.37
C CYS A 221 2.48 11.46 -4.67
N ARG A 222 3.68 12.05 -4.56
CA ARG A 222 4.78 11.53 -3.74
C ARG A 222 4.66 12.06 -2.32
N PHE A 223 4.77 11.18 -1.33
CA PHE A 223 4.77 11.55 0.09
C PHE A 223 6.08 11.24 0.83
N ALA A 224 6.94 10.35 0.30
CA ALA A 224 8.22 10.01 0.91
C ALA A 224 9.23 9.47 -0.10
N GLN A 225 10.50 9.48 0.26
CA GLN A 225 11.58 8.78 -0.42
C GLN A 225 11.79 7.38 0.15
N VAL A 226 12.46 6.51 -0.60
CA VAL A 226 12.82 5.17 -0.09
C VAL A 226 13.75 5.25 1.12
N GLY A 227 14.67 6.23 1.13
CA GLY A 227 15.62 6.43 2.22
C GLY A 227 15.00 6.95 3.53
N ASP A 228 13.74 7.39 3.52
CA ASP A 228 13.02 7.80 4.73
C ASP A 228 12.55 6.59 5.56
N LEU A 229 12.69 5.38 5.03
CA LEU A 229 12.25 4.13 5.65
C LEU A 229 13.39 3.47 6.42
N GLU A 230 13.09 2.97 7.62
CA GLU A 230 13.95 2.03 8.33
C GLU A 230 13.89 0.65 7.67
N ALA A 231 12.68 0.18 7.35
CA ALA A 231 12.49 -1.12 6.75
C ALA A 231 11.36 -1.16 5.72
N ILE A 232 11.49 -2.13 4.81
CA ILE A 232 10.49 -2.53 3.82
C ILE A 232 10.14 -3.99 4.07
N VAL A 233 8.88 -4.26 4.38
CA VAL A 233 8.35 -5.62 4.49
C VAL A 233 7.49 -5.92 3.27
N THR A 234 7.90 -6.93 2.51
CA THR A 234 7.22 -7.34 1.28
C THR A 234 7.25 -8.84 1.10
N SER A 235 6.64 -9.30 0.03
CA SER A 235 6.54 -10.72 -0.27
C SER A 235 7.73 -11.23 -1.09
N THR A 236 8.00 -12.52 -0.97
CA THR A 236 9.05 -13.22 -1.73
C THR A 236 8.86 -13.15 -3.25
N GLN A 237 7.67 -12.80 -3.74
CA GLN A 237 7.40 -12.53 -5.16
C GLN A 237 8.17 -11.32 -5.70
N LEU A 238 8.61 -10.38 -4.86
CA LEU A 238 9.59 -9.37 -5.28
C LEU A 238 10.94 -10.07 -5.50
N PRO A 239 11.54 -10.02 -6.71
CA PRO A 239 12.82 -10.68 -6.97
C PRO A 239 13.92 -10.19 -6.02
N ALA A 240 14.77 -11.11 -5.56
CA ALA A 240 15.85 -10.79 -4.62
C ALA A 240 16.78 -9.68 -5.15
N SER A 241 17.06 -9.69 -6.45
CA SER A 241 17.85 -8.68 -7.13
C SER A 241 17.21 -7.29 -7.06
N GLU A 242 15.89 -7.20 -7.22
CA GLU A 242 15.18 -5.92 -7.13
C GLU A 242 15.08 -5.45 -5.68
N ALA A 243 14.78 -6.36 -4.75
CA ALA A 243 14.79 -6.07 -3.32
C ALA A 243 16.14 -5.50 -2.85
N HIS A 244 17.24 -6.10 -3.31
CA HIS A 244 18.59 -5.61 -3.01
C HIS A 244 18.82 -4.16 -3.51
N ARG A 245 18.23 -3.78 -4.64
CA ARG A 245 18.35 -2.39 -5.14
C ARG A 245 17.62 -1.39 -4.25
N TYR A 246 16.55 -1.78 -3.57
CA TYR A 246 15.92 -0.94 -2.54
C TYR A 246 16.75 -0.89 -1.26
N SER A 247 17.38 -2.00 -0.85
CA SER A 247 18.22 -1.99 0.36
C SER A 247 19.44 -1.06 0.22
N LEU A 248 19.97 -0.92 -1.00
CA LEU A 248 21.05 0.03 -1.29
C LEU A 248 20.64 1.51 -1.13
N GLN A 249 19.35 1.81 -0.96
CA GLN A 249 18.86 3.18 -0.73
C GLN A 249 18.68 3.51 0.76
N GLY A 250 18.97 2.59 1.68
CA GLY A 250 18.84 2.81 3.13
C GLY A 250 18.12 1.69 3.88
N PRO A 251 16.87 1.33 3.53
CA PRO A 251 16.07 0.46 4.38
C PRO A 251 16.54 -0.99 4.40
N GLN A 252 16.31 -1.66 5.53
CA GLN A 252 16.34 -3.13 5.58
C GLN A 252 15.17 -3.69 4.79
N VAL A 253 15.42 -4.63 3.87
CA VAL A 253 14.35 -5.27 3.08
C VAL A 253 14.10 -6.70 3.56
N ILE A 254 12.90 -6.93 4.10
CA ILE A 254 12.43 -8.22 4.62
C ILE A 254 11.43 -8.81 3.63
N ARG A 255 11.71 -10.03 3.14
CA ARG A 255 10.90 -10.76 2.16
C ARG A 255 10.28 -11.98 2.82
N VAL A 256 8.95 -12.06 2.84
CA VAL A 256 8.20 -13.14 3.50
C VAL A 256 7.22 -13.90 2.63
#